data_AF-A0A7W1NPK8-F1
#
_entry.id   AF-A0A7W1NPK8-F1
#
_cell.length_a   1.000
_cell.length_b   1.000
_cell.length_c   1.000
_cell.angle_alpha   90.00
_cell.angle_beta   90.00
_cell.angle_gamma   90.00
#
_symmetry.space_group_name_H-M   'P 1'
#
loop_
_entity.id
_entity.type
_entity.pdbx_description
1 polymer ?
#
loop_
_entity_poly.entity_id
_entity_poly.type
_entity_poly.pdbx_seq_one_letter_code
_entity_poly.pdbx_strand_id
1 'polypeptide(L)'
;MISFATLGVLRFVLRFCWEMIAMIRWQRIQSVLDSLCYNFGEFEVDHFVLHLEHLRGRSIVRVSYDFDPSLTGLWIPAETADYIFYTRFTHPIHQVHIMLHEIAHMVLGHPCKRIDQIVPPSLLNTFKLSDKFLGRRSDDAETDFDEQEAEAFVYLIQRRIVAAKRFSQLTQGQSSIEGLNRFTDSLGLMKQSEP
;
A
#
# COMPACT_ATOMS: atom_id res chain seq x y z
N MET A 1 -30.98 -18.63 30.12
CA MET A 1 -31.40 -17.42 29.39
C MET A 1 -30.41 -16.30 29.73
N ILE A 2 -29.48 -16.02 28.83
CA ILE A 2 -28.52 -14.92 28.99
C ILE A 2 -29.26 -13.63 28.59
N SER A 3 -29.29 -12.65 29.48
CA SER A 3 -30.07 -11.41 29.33
C SER A 3 -29.60 -10.55 28.14
N PHE A 4 -30.54 -9.87 27.48
CA PHE A 4 -30.29 -8.93 26.37
C PHE A 4 -29.28 -7.82 26.72
N ALA A 5 -29.09 -7.50 28.00
CA ALA A 5 -28.12 -6.51 28.47
C ALA A 5 -26.66 -6.93 28.20
N THR A 6 -26.35 -8.23 28.24
CA THR A 6 -25.00 -8.76 28.02
C THR A 6 -24.56 -8.70 26.54
N LEU A 7 -25.50 -8.78 25.60
CA LEU A 7 -25.21 -8.63 24.16
C LEU A 7 -24.90 -7.17 23.78
N GLY A 8 -25.55 -6.19 24.42
CA GLY A 8 -25.35 -4.76 24.14
C GLY A 8 -23.97 -4.25 24.57
N VAL A 9 -23.49 -4.69 25.73
CA VAL A 9 -22.15 -4.35 26.24
C VAL A 9 -21.06 -5.01 25.38
N LEU A 10 -21.24 -6.26 24.97
CA LEU A 10 -20.28 -6.95 24.10
C LEU A 10 -20.17 -6.30 22.71
N ARG A 11 -21.29 -5.86 22.13
CA ARG A 11 -21.33 -5.13 20.84
C ARG A 11 -20.73 -3.72 20.93
N PHE A 12 -20.89 -3.05 22.07
CA PHE A 12 -20.30 -1.74 22.33
C PHE A 12 -18.78 -1.84 22.55
N VAL A 13 -18.32 -2.80 23.36
CA VAL A 13 -16.89 -3.07 23.58
C VAL A 13 -16.19 -3.51 22.28
N LEU A 14 -16.81 -4.36 21.45
CA LEU A 14 -16.23 -4.79 20.17
C LEU A 14 -16.16 -3.64 19.14
N ARG A 15 -17.13 -2.71 19.12
CA ARG A 15 -17.10 -1.52 18.26
C ARG A 15 -16.08 -0.47 18.75
N PHE A 16 -15.97 -0.27 20.06
CA PHE A 16 -14.93 0.59 20.65
C PHE A 16 -13.54 0.03 20.42
N CYS A 17 -13.35 -1.29 20.58
CA CYS A 17 -12.09 -1.95 20.23
C CYS A 17 -11.79 -1.83 18.74
N TRP A 18 -12.77 -1.94 17.84
CA TRP A 18 -12.55 -1.75 16.40
C TRP A 18 -12.13 -0.32 16.04
N GLU A 19 -12.81 0.72 16.55
CA GLU A 19 -12.40 2.11 16.28
C GLU A 19 -11.08 2.47 16.96
N MET A 20 -10.81 1.95 18.16
CA MET A 20 -9.50 2.10 18.80
C MET A 20 -8.40 1.35 18.04
N ILE A 21 -8.64 0.13 17.55
CA ILE A 21 -7.69 -0.63 16.74
C ILE A 21 -7.43 0.10 15.43
N ALA A 22 -8.46 0.61 14.75
CA ALA A 22 -8.32 1.43 13.55
C ALA A 22 -7.54 2.73 13.83
N MET A 23 -7.81 3.42 14.94
CA MET A 23 -7.08 4.64 15.36
C MET A 23 -5.63 4.37 15.77
N ILE A 24 -5.36 3.30 16.52
CA ILE A 24 -4.00 2.91 16.94
C ILE A 24 -3.17 2.55 15.71
N ARG A 25 -3.75 1.79 14.78
CA ARG A 25 -3.09 1.45 13.51
C ARG A 25 -2.82 2.71 12.70
N TRP A 26 -3.79 3.62 12.60
CA TRP A 26 -3.57 4.91 11.96
C TRP A 26 -2.40 5.69 12.55
N GLN A 27 -2.30 5.76 13.88
CA GLN A 27 -1.18 6.40 14.56
C GLN A 27 0.15 5.69 14.28
N ARG A 28 0.16 4.36 14.25
CA ARG A 28 1.34 3.58 13.85
C ARG A 28 1.77 3.92 12.43
N ILE A 29 0.86 3.93 11.46
CA ILE A 29 1.18 4.25 10.06
C ILE A 29 1.69 5.69 9.92
N GLN A 30 1.07 6.65 10.63
CA GLN A 30 1.56 8.03 10.67
C GLN A 30 2.99 8.10 11.23
N SER A 31 3.25 7.44 12.36
CA SER A 31 4.58 7.41 12.98
C SER A 31 5.62 6.78 12.05
N VAL A 32 5.25 5.73 11.31
CA VAL A 32 6.13 5.12 10.31
C VAL A 32 6.41 6.12 9.19
N LEU A 33 5.40 6.74 8.59
CA LEU A 33 5.56 7.73 7.52
C LEU A 33 6.39 8.95 7.96
N ASP A 34 6.25 9.38 9.21
CA ASP A 34 7.04 10.47 9.77
C ASP A 34 8.49 10.06 10.00
N SER A 35 8.73 8.82 10.43
CA SER A 35 10.09 8.28 10.58
C SER A 35 10.83 8.16 9.25
N LEU A 36 10.12 8.07 8.12
CA LEU A 36 10.73 8.12 6.79
C LEU A 36 11.37 9.47 6.50
N CYS A 37 11.08 10.54 7.25
CA CYS A 37 11.69 11.86 7.04
C CYS A 37 11.65 12.35 5.57
N TYR A 38 10.61 11.96 4.82
CA TYR A 38 10.48 12.27 3.39
C TYR A 38 9.59 13.49 3.18
N ASN A 39 10.02 14.40 2.31
CA ASN A 39 9.21 15.55 1.91
C ASN A 39 8.19 15.16 0.83
N PHE A 40 6.97 14.83 1.25
CA PHE A 40 5.87 14.49 0.32
C PHE A 40 5.42 15.65 -0.59
N GLY A 41 5.89 16.89 -0.37
CA GLY A 41 5.68 18.01 -1.29
C GLY A 41 6.50 17.91 -2.59
N GLU A 42 7.47 17.02 -2.64
CA GLU A 42 8.35 16.72 -3.78
C GLU A 42 8.19 15.26 -4.21
N PHE A 43 6.99 14.70 -4.03
CA PHE A 43 6.73 13.31 -4.36
C PHE A 43 6.80 13.06 -5.88
N GLU A 44 7.76 12.23 -6.25
CA GLU A 44 7.76 11.42 -7.45
C GLU A 44 8.09 10.00 -7.00
N VAL A 45 7.47 8.98 -7.62
CA VAL A 45 7.64 7.58 -7.17
C VAL A 45 9.12 7.20 -7.16
N ASP A 46 9.86 7.59 -8.20
CA ASP A 46 11.28 7.29 -8.33
C ASP A 46 12.11 7.97 -7.23
N HIS A 47 11.81 9.23 -6.93
CA HIS A 47 12.47 9.98 -5.86
C HIS A 47 12.17 9.38 -4.48
N PHE A 48 10.92 9.00 -4.23
CA PHE A 48 10.52 8.34 -2.98
C PHE A 48 11.21 6.99 -2.82
N VAL A 49 11.28 6.18 -3.87
CA VAL A 49 11.97 4.88 -3.85
C VAL A 49 13.46 5.06 -3.58
N LEU A 50 14.14 5.98 -4.27
CA LEU A 50 15.56 6.29 -4.03
C LEU A 50 15.82 6.72 -2.59
N HIS A 51 14.92 7.53 -2.02
CA HIS A 51 15.00 7.92 -0.61
C HIS A 51 14.88 6.72 0.33
N LEU A 52 13.95 5.80 0.07
CA LEU A 52 13.81 4.57 0.85
C LEU A 52 15.04 3.66 0.72
N GLU A 53 15.63 3.55 -0.47
CA GLU A 53 16.87 2.79 -0.68
C GLU A 53 18.01 3.34 0.16
N HIS A 54 18.18 4.67 0.17
CA HIS A 54 19.19 5.33 1.00
C HIS A 54 18.96 5.12 2.50
N LEU A 55 17.72 5.27 2.98
CA LEU A 55 17.39 5.07 4.38
C LEU A 55 17.64 3.63 4.85
N ARG A 56 17.31 2.65 4.00
CA ARG A 56 17.42 1.22 4.34
C ARG A 56 18.81 0.65 4.07
N GLY A 57 19.65 1.35 3.30
CA GLY A 57 20.92 0.83 2.78
C GLY A 57 20.73 -0.39 1.89
N ARG A 58 19.58 -0.49 1.21
CA ARG A 58 19.15 -1.69 0.48
C ARG A 58 18.31 -1.34 -0.74
N SER A 59 18.68 -1.90 -1.90
CA SER A 59 18.03 -1.60 -3.17
C SER A 59 16.60 -2.11 -3.25
N ILE A 60 15.76 -1.36 -3.98
CA ILE A 60 14.36 -1.64 -4.28
C ILE A 60 14.24 -1.67 -5.81
N VAL A 61 14.08 -2.86 -6.37
CA VAL A 61 13.98 -3.07 -7.81
C VAL A 61 12.51 -3.21 -8.20
N ARG A 62 11.99 -2.25 -8.96
CA ARG A 62 10.62 -2.29 -9.47
C ARG A 62 10.58 -3.03 -10.81
N VAL A 63 9.67 -3.99 -10.94
CA VAL A 63 9.55 -4.85 -12.13
C VAL A 63 8.11 -4.88 -12.61
N SER A 64 7.83 -4.31 -13.79
CA SER A 64 6.54 -4.52 -14.43
C SER A 64 6.42 -5.97 -14.88
N TYR A 65 5.32 -6.64 -14.54
CA TYR A 65 5.12 -8.05 -14.91
C TYR A 65 3.69 -8.33 -15.35
N ASP A 66 3.56 -9.25 -16.29
CA ASP A 66 2.29 -9.69 -16.86
C ASP A 66 1.76 -10.85 -16.02
N PHE A 67 1.11 -10.51 -14.92
CA PHE A 67 0.50 -11.46 -14.01
C PHE A 67 -0.76 -12.11 -14.59
N ASP A 68 -1.15 -13.24 -13.99
CA ASP A 68 -2.53 -13.71 -14.08
C ASP A 68 -3.49 -12.60 -13.57
N PRO A 69 -4.70 -12.43 -14.13
CA PRO A 69 -5.64 -11.38 -13.72
C PRO A 69 -5.98 -11.34 -12.22
N SER A 70 -5.76 -12.43 -11.50
CA SER A 70 -5.96 -12.53 -10.05
C SER A 70 -4.86 -11.88 -9.20
N LEU A 71 -3.76 -11.43 -9.80
CA LEU A 71 -2.62 -10.83 -9.10
C LEU A 71 -2.25 -9.47 -9.71
N THR A 72 -2.20 -8.45 -8.86
CA THR A 72 -1.93 -7.05 -9.26
C THR A 72 -0.53 -6.59 -8.87
N GLY A 73 0.01 -7.07 -7.76
CA GLY A 73 1.32 -6.72 -7.22
C GLY A 73 1.93 -7.85 -6.40
N LEU A 74 3.24 -7.75 -6.17
CA LEU A 74 3.98 -8.71 -5.35
C LEU A 74 5.31 -8.10 -4.85
N TRP A 75 5.51 -8.11 -3.54
CA TRP A 75 6.82 -7.87 -2.93
C TRP A 75 7.56 -9.18 -2.61
N ILE A 76 8.83 -9.25 -3.00
CA ILE A 76 9.74 -10.36 -2.69
C ILE A 76 11.05 -9.81 -2.07
N PRO A 77 11.34 -10.11 -0.79
CA PRO A 77 12.66 -9.84 -0.23
C PRO A 77 13.67 -10.89 -0.73
N ALA A 78 14.71 -10.47 -1.44
CA ALA A 78 15.81 -11.34 -1.87
C ALA A 78 17.04 -11.21 -0.94
N GLU A 79 18.21 -11.68 -1.35
CA GLU A 79 19.43 -11.53 -0.54
C GLU A 79 19.95 -10.09 -0.58
N THR A 80 20.04 -9.50 -1.77
CA THR A 80 20.70 -8.20 -2.01
C THR A 80 19.76 -7.03 -2.27
N ALA A 81 18.48 -7.31 -2.58
CA ALA A 81 17.48 -6.29 -2.91
C ALA A 81 16.07 -6.73 -2.49
N ASP A 82 15.15 -5.78 -2.51
CA ASP A 82 13.70 -6.02 -2.46
C ASP A 82 13.13 -5.85 -3.86
N TYR A 83 12.42 -6.85 -4.36
CA TYR A 83 11.76 -6.78 -5.67
C TYR A 83 10.29 -6.42 -5.48
N ILE A 84 9.86 -5.37 -6.19
CA ILE A 84 8.48 -4.88 -6.18
C ILE A 84 7.89 -5.07 -7.57
N PHE A 85 7.06 -6.09 -7.72
CA PHE A 85 6.36 -6.36 -8.97
C PHE A 85 5.01 -5.68 -9.01
N TYR A 86 4.61 -5.22 -10.19
CA TYR A 86 3.32 -4.59 -10.42
C TYR A 86 2.81 -4.92 -11.83
N THR A 87 1.48 -5.00 -11.97
CA THR A 87 0.86 -5.28 -13.27
C THR A 87 1.05 -4.12 -14.24
N ARG A 88 1.43 -4.45 -15.49
CA ARG A 88 1.59 -3.48 -16.57
C ARG A 88 0.24 -3.01 -17.15
N PHE A 89 -0.80 -3.83 -17.04
CA PHE A 89 -2.10 -3.62 -17.70
C PHE A 89 -3.08 -2.80 -16.86
N THR A 90 -2.62 -1.68 -16.31
CA THR A 90 -3.50 -0.75 -15.59
C THR A 90 -3.06 0.70 -15.78
N HIS A 91 -3.97 1.64 -15.51
CA HIS A 91 -3.71 3.08 -15.62
C HIS A 91 -2.52 3.48 -14.74
N PRO A 92 -1.67 4.46 -15.13
CA PRO A 92 -0.51 4.88 -14.35
C PRO A 92 -0.76 5.09 -12.85
N ILE A 93 -1.89 5.72 -12.48
CA ILE A 93 -2.27 5.94 -11.08
C ILE A 93 -2.43 4.62 -10.29
N HIS A 94 -2.96 3.57 -10.92
CA HIS A 94 -3.09 2.26 -10.31
C HIS A 94 -1.74 1.56 -10.20
N GLN A 95 -0.84 1.74 -11.17
CA GLN A 95 0.52 1.22 -11.06
C GLN A 95 1.25 1.86 -9.87
N VAL A 96 1.14 3.18 -9.69
CA VAL A 96 1.68 3.89 -8.53
C VAL A 96 1.09 3.37 -7.23
N HIS A 97 -0.24 3.21 -7.17
CA HIS A 97 -0.91 2.67 -6.00
C HIS A 97 -0.41 1.26 -5.65
N ILE A 98 -0.35 0.34 -6.63
CA ILE A 98 0.16 -1.01 -6.44
C ILE A 98 1.62 -0.99 -5.94
N MET A 99 2.49 -0.19 -6.55
CA MET A 99 3.88 -0.07 -6.08
C MET A 99 3.95 0.41 -4.63
N LEU A 100 3.17 1.43 -4.26
CA LEU A 100 3.14 1.95 -2.89
C LEU A 100 2.57 0.93 -1.90
N HIS A 101 1.60 0.11 -2.31
CA HIS A 101 1.04 -0.98 -1.51
C HIS A 101 2.09 -2.04 -1.18
N GLU A 102 2.82 -2.50 -2.19
CA GLU A 102 3.90 -3.47 -2.00
C GLU A 102 5.05 -2.89 -1.16
N ILE A 103 5.38 -1.61 -1.37
CA ILE A 103 6.34 -0.89 -0.52
C ILE A 103 5.84 -0.79 0.93
N ALA A 104 4.53 -0.63 1.15
CA ALA A 104 3.98 -0.57 2.49
C ALA A 104 4.23 -1.86 3.26
N HIS A 105 4.03 -3.04 2.63
CA HIS A 105 4.37 -4.32 3.27
C HIS A 105 5.84 -4.39 3.68
N MET A 106 6.74 -3.92 2.81
CA MET A 106 8.18 -3.87 3.09
C MET A 106 8.51 -2.92 4.25
N VAL A 107 7.98 -1.70 4.23
CA VAL A 107 8.28 -0.65 5.22
C VAL A 107 7.68 -1.01 6.59
N LEU A 108 6.47 -1.60 6.61
CA LEU A 108 5.78 -1.99 7.84
C LEU A 108 6.29 -3.32 8.41
N GLY A 109 7.17 -4.01 7.70
CA GLY A 109 7.74 -5.30 8.12
C GLY A 109 6.70 -6.41 8.17
N HIS A 110 5.71 -6.37 7.26
CA HIS A 110 4.67 -7.39 7.20
C HIS A 110 5.26 -8.76 6.82
N PRO A 111 4.79 -9.86 7.43
CA PRO A 111 5.29 -11.19 7.14
C PRO A 111 5.00 -11.57 5.68
N CYS A 112 6.01 -12.09 5.00
CA CYS A 112 5.86 -12.70 3.68
C CYS A 112 5.25 -14.11 3.81
N LYS A 113 4.37 -14.46 2.88
CA LYS A 113 3.68 -15.76 2.78
C LYS A 113 4.28 -16.58 1.64
N ARG A 114 4.02 -17.89 1.59
CA ARG A 114 4.50 -18.73 0.49
C ARG A 114 3.82 -18.34 -0.83
N ILE A 115 4.60 -18.13 -1.89
CA ILE A 115 4.14 -17.68 -3.22
C ILE A 115 4.36 -18.71 -4.34
N ASP A 116 4.85 -19.90 -4.00
CA ASP A 116 5.17 -20.98 -4.96
C ASP A 116 3.95 -21.52 -5.73
N GLN A 117 2.75 -21.29 -5.21
CA GLN A 117 1.48 -21.68 -5.87
C GLN A 117 0.93 -20.61 -6.81
N ILE A 118 1.48 -19.40 -6.77
CA ILE A 118 0.89 -18.19 -7.37
C ILE A 118 1.84 -17.61 -8.42
N VAL A 119 3.14 -17.80 -8.23
CA VAL A 119 4.18 -17.28 -9.12
C VAL A 119 4.71 -18.40 -10.03
N PRO A 120 4.85 -18.17 -11.34
CA PRO A 120 5.39 -19.16 -12.26
C PRO A 120 6.78 -19.63 -11.84
N PRO A 121 7.10 -20.94 -11.92
CA PRO A 121 8.43 -21.46 -11.58
C PRO A 121 9.58 -20.79 -12.35
N SER A 122 9.32 -20.30 -13.57
CA SER A 122 10.29 -19.54 -14.36
C SER A 122 10.70 -18.22 -13.70
N LEU A 123 9.77 -17.51 -13.06
CA LEU A 123 10.05 -16.28 -12.34
C LEU A 123 10.87 -16.59 -11.08
N LEU A 124 10.49 -17.63 -10.34
CA LEU A 124 11.21 -18.09 -9.16
C LEU A 124 12.68 -18.42 -9.47
N ASN A 125 12.92 -19.12 -10.59
CA ASN A 125 14.26 -19.49 -11.04
C ASN A 125 15.12 -18.29 -11.49
N THR A 126 14.48 -17.26 -12.06
CA THR A 126 15.18 -16.07 -12.57
C THR A 126 15.83 -15.27 -11.45
N PHE A 127 15.17 -15.18 -10.29
CA PHE A 127 15.63 -14.36 -9.17
C PHE A 127 16.49 -15.13 -8.15
N LYS A 128 16.82 -16.42 -8.43
CA LYS A 128 17.55 -17.32 -7.51
C LYS A 128 17.04 -17.22 -6.06
N LEU A 129 15.73 -16.99 -5.92
CA LEU A 129 15.10 -16.83 -4.62
C LEU A 129 15.24 -18.18 -3.93
N SER A 130 15.99 -18.21 -2.82
CA SER A 130 16.26 -19.43 -2.05
C SER A 130 14.97 -20.22 -1.74
N ASP A 131 15.11 -21.49 -1.34
CA ASP A 131 14.07 -22.52 -1.06
C ASP A 131 12.87 -22.11 -0.17
N LYS A 132 12.80 -20.85 0.27
CA LYS A 132 11.66 -20.21 0.92
C LYS A 132 11.14 -19.11 -0.01
N PHE A 133 10.32 -19.51 -0.99
CA PHE A 133 9.57 -18.59 -1.87
C PHE A 133 8.54 -17.82 -1.06
N LEU A 134 9.01 -16.79 -0.34
CA LEU A 134 8.18 -15.94 0.49
C LEU A 134 7.98 -14.60 -0.23
N GLY A 135 6.73 -14.23 -0.42
CA GLY A 135 6.30 -12.94 -0.93
C GLY A 135 4.92 -12.60 -0.40
N ARG A 136 4.42 -11.40 -0.68
CA ARG A 136 3.12 -10.98 -0.17
C ARG A 136 2.14 -10.74 -1.33
N ARG A 137 0.94 -11.31 -1.18
CA ARG A 137 -0.20 -11.13 -2.08
C ARG A 137 -1.23 -10.27 -1.37
N SER A 138 -1.89 -9.39 -2.11
CA SER A 138 -3.15 -8.76 -1.71
C SER A 138 -4.26 -9.81 -1.68
N ASP A 139 -4.39 -10.55 -0.58
CA ASP A 139 -5.49 -11.46 -0.32
C ASP A 139 -6.50 -10.80 0.63
N ASP A 140 -7.75 -10.69 0.18
CA ASP A 140 -8.96 -10.28 0.90
C ASP A 140 -8.74 -9.23 2.02
N ALA A 141 -8.56 -7.97 1.61
CA ALA A 141 -8.25 -6.82 2.48
C ALA A 141 -9.29 -6.56 3.59
N GLU A 142 -10.49 -7.14 3.50
CA GLU A 142 -11.52 -6.99 4.53
C GLU A 142 -11.17 -7.73 5.83
N THR A 143 -10.35 -8.78 5.77
CA THR A 143 -10.03 -9.61 6.94
C THR A 143 -8.53 -9.68 7.27
N ASP A 144 -7.66 -9.37 6.31
CA ASP A 144 -6.21 -9.33 6.54
C ASP A 144 -5.77 -7.95 7.05
N PHE A 145 -5.36 -7.94 8.32
CA PHE A 145 -4.94 -6.75 9.04
C PHE A 145 -3.73 -6.04 8.44
N ASP A 146 -2.82 -6.79 7.84
CA ASP A 146 -1.61 -6.24 7.23
C ASP A 146 -1.95 -5.63 5.85
N GLU A 147 -2.97 -6.14 5.15
CA GLU A 147 -3.50 -5.51 3.92
C GLU A 147 -4.20 -4.19 4.25
N GLN A 148 -4.97 -4.13 5.33
CA GLN A 148 -5.59 -2.87 5.79
C GLN A 148 -4.54 -1.82 6.15
N GLU A 149 -3.44 -2.23 6.79
CA GLU A 149 -2.35 -1.34 7.13
C GLU A 149 -1.58 -0.86 5.88
N ALA A 150 -1.38 -1.74 4.88
CA ALA A 150 -0.80 -1.36 3.61
C ALA A 150 -1.68 -0.35 2.85
N GLU A 151 -2.99 -0.59 2.75
CA GLU A 151 -3.94 0.35 2.16
C GLU A 151 -3.96 1.70 2.90
N ALA A 152 -3.97 1.67 4.23
CA ALA A 152 -3.92 2.90 5.04
C ALA A 152 -2.62 3.69 4.81
N PHE A 153 -1.49 3.01 4.62
CA PHE A 153 -0.21 3.64 4.27
C PHE A 153 -0.28 4.36 2.93
N VAL A 154 -0.81 3.70 1.89
CA VAL A 154 -0.96 4.32 0.56
C VAL A 154 -1.91 5.51 0.61
N TYR A 155 -3.06 5.36 1.28
CA TYR A 155 -4.03 6.43 1.47
C TYR A 155 -3.40 7.67 2.12
N LEU A 156 -2.58 7.48 3.16
CA LEU A 156 -1.93 8.59 3.85
C LEU A 156 -0.87 9.28 2.99
N ILE A 157 -0.11 8.54 2.19
CA ILE A 157 0.80 9.13 1.20
C ILE A 157 0.02 9.97 0.18
N GLN A 158 -1.04 9.41 -0.41
CA GLN A 158 -1.87 10.12 -1.38
C GLN A 158 -2.47 11.40 -0.79
N ARG A 159 -2.96 11.35 0.46
CA ARG A 159 -3.41 12.55 1.17
C ARG A 159 -2.32 13.61 1.33
N ARG A 160 -1.09 13.23 1.69
CA ARG A 160 0.03 14.17 1.83
C ARG A 160 0.41 14.81 0.49
N ILE A 161 0.44 14.03 -0.60
CA ILE A 161 0.74 14.53 -1.96
C ILE A 161 -0.31 15.52 -2.42
N VAL A 162 -1.58 15.18 -2.21
CA VAL A 162 -2.68 16.03 -2.64
C VAL A 162 -2.76 17.30 -1.79
N ALA A 163 -2.59 17.21 -0.47
CA ALA A 163 -2.53 18.38 0.40
C ALA A 163 -1.39 19.34 -0.02
N ALA A 164 -0.29 18.80 -0.55
CA ALA A 164 0.82 19.57 -1.12
C ALA A 164 0.56 20.13 -2.54
N LYS A 165 -0.67 19.99 -3.07
CA LYS A 165 -1.08 20.44 -4.42
C LYS A 165 -0.27 19.83 -5.57
N ARG A 166 0.26 18.60 -5.41
CA ARG A 166 1.07 17.88 -6.42
C ARG A 166 0.30 16.79 -7.18
N PHE A 167 -0.97 17.06 -7.49
CA PHE A 167 -1.87 16.07 -8.08
C PHE A 167 -1.40 15.50 -9.43
N SER A 168 -0.73 16.31 -10.25
CA SER A 168 -0.18 15.89 -11.53
C SER A 168 0.84 14.74 -11.42
N GLN A 169 1.44 14.54 -10.25
CA GLN A 169 2.44 13.50 -10.02
C GLN A 169 1.82 12.14 -9.66
N LEU A 170 0.58 12.12 -9.15
CA LEU A 170 -0.18 10.87 -8.98
C LEU A 170 -0.68 10.31 -10.33
N THR A 171 -0.84 11.19 -11.32
CA THR A 171 -1.36 10.85 -12.64
C THR A 171 -0.27 10.74 -13.70
N GLN A 172 1.01 10.93 -13.32
CA GLN A 172 2.14 11.03 -14.26
C GLN A 172 1.88 12.02 -15.41
N GLY A 173 1.15 13.12 -15.12
CA GLY A 173 0.76 14.11 -16.13
C GLY A 173 -0.34 13.68 -17.09
N GLN A 174 -0.90 12.47 -16.94
CA GLN A 174 -1.99 11.94 -17.77
C GLN A 174 -3.26 11.78 -16.94
N SER A 175 -4.10 12.82 -16.89
CA SER A 175 -5.43 12.69 -16.29
C SER A 175 -6.49 13.33 -17.16
N SER A 176 -7.56 12.58 -17.43
CA SER A 176 -8.85 13.17 -17.77
C SER A 176 -9.47 13.78 -16.51
N ILE A 177 -10.21 14.88 -16.68
CA ILE A 177 -10.85 15.65 -15.60
C ILE A 177 -11.82 14.78 -14.79
N GLU A 178 -12.45 13.78 -15.40
CA GLU A 178 -13.45 12.93 -14.76
C GLU A 178 -12.86 11.89 -13.79
N GLY A 179 -11.76 11.22 -14.18
CA GLY A 179 -11.04 10.30 -13.28
C GLY A 179 -10.40 11.04 -12.11
N LEU A 180 -10.00 12.29 -12.34
CA LEU A 180 -9.45 13.19 -11.33
C LEU A 180 -10.48 13.52 -10.25
N ASN A 181 -11.69 13.92 -10.65
CA ASN A 181 -12.76 14.29 -9.72
C ASN A 181 -13.19 13.13 -8.82
N ARG A 182 -13.34 11.92 -9.38
CA ARG A 182 -13.70 10.73 -8.59
C ARG A 182 -12.68 10.41 -7.48
N PHE A 183 -11.40 10.63 -7.77
CA PHE A 183 -10.31 10.36 -6.85
C PHE A 183 -10.10 11.49 -5.83
N THR A 184 -10.30 12.76 -6.19
CA THR A 184 -10.33 13.87 -5.20
C THR A 184 -11.50 13.74 -4.22
N ASP A 185 -12.64 13.24 -4.70
CA ASP A 185 -13.85 13.05 -3.90
C ASP A 185 -13.68 11.91 -2.90
N SER A 186 -13.06 10.79 -3.31
CA SER A 186 -12.77 9.67 -2.41
C SER A 186 -11.75 10.03 -1.32
N LEU A 187 -10.88 11.01 -1.56
CA LEU A 187 -9.95 11.57 -0.58
C LEU A 187 -10.58 12.66 0.31
N GLY A 188 -11.84 13.05 0.06
CA GLY A 188 -12.59 14.01 0.87
C GLY A 188 -12.19 15.46 0.68
N LEU A 189 -11.63 15.83 -0.47
CA LEU A 189 -11.00 17.14 -0.68
C LEU A 189 -11.86 18.16 -1.42
N MET A 190 -12.93 17.74 -2.12
CA MET A 190 -13.89 18.66 -2.76
C MET A 190 -15.16 18.86 -1.90
N LYS A 191 -14.98 19.30 -0.65
CA LYS A 191 -16.10 19.87 0.14
C LYS A 191 -15.85 21.29 0.63
N GLN A 192 -14.85 21.98 0.09
CA GLN A 192 -14.62 23.39 0.37
C GLN A 192 -14.32 24.17 -0.92
N SER A 193 -15.34 24.34 -1.73
CA SER A 193 -15.44 25.50 -2.62
C SER A 193 -16.84 25.54 -3.21
N GLU A 194 -17.73 26.30 -2.57
CA GLU A 194 -18.50 27.33 -3.25
C GLU A 194 -18.96 28.35 -2.19
N PRO A 195 -19.03 29.65 -2.56
CA PRO A 195 -19.07 30.79 -1.65
C PRO A 195 -20.36 30.93 -0.83
#